data_AF-A0AA40EUD6-F1
#
_entry.id   AF-A0AA40EUD6-F1
#
_cell.length_a   1.000
_cell.length_b   1.000
_cell.length_c   1.000
_cell.angle_alpha   90.00
_cell.angle_beta   90.00
_cell.angle_gamma   90.00
#
_symmetry.space_group_name_H-M   'P 1'
#
loop_
_entity.id
_entity.type
_entity.pdbx_description
1 polymer ?
#
loop_
_entity_poly.entity_id
_entity_poly.type
_entity_poly.pdbx_seq_one_letter_code
_entity_poly.pdbx_strand_id
1 'polypeptide(L)'
;MNLCFVFDEKSDFSDDTKPAAKQTASWTPSTTRTGRAHYENRHAPLLETVHLYFDLRRETISTLPSFALIELHINIPDQVMSHPPVQRMPDLCANMVSMGNDLYSYNAERSRDDEDHNFVTAVMQELGLSVQDAFEWIDKYHDSVATEFLALYEDLPVFSEETEDVNREIREYVDGLEN
;
A
#
# COMPACT_ATOMS: atom_id res chain seq x y z
N MET A 1 3.85 -21.62 4.82
CA MET A 1 2.46 -21.29 5.21
C MET A 1 1.99 -20.32 4.14
N ASN A 2 1.21 -20.79 3.16
CA ASN A 2 0.77 -19.97 2.03
C ASN A 2 -0.53 -19.26 2.43
N LEU A 3 -0.54 -17.92 2.47
CA LEU A 3 -1.78 -17.15 2.49
C LEU A 3 -2.15 -16.85 1.04
N CYS A 4 -2.96 -17.75 0.47
CA CYS A 4 -3.67 -17.54 -0.78
C CYS A 4 -5.15 -17.42 -0.40
N PHE A 5 -5.68 -16.20 -0.34
CA PHE A 5 -7.10 -15.98 -0.12
C PHE A 5 -7.86 -16.34 -1.41
N VAL A 6 -8.56 -17.46 -1.37
CA VAL A 6 -9.56 -17.84 -2.39
C VAL A 6 -10.89 -17.23 -1.95
N PHE A 7 -11.40 -16.25 -2.69
CA PHE A 7 -12.78 -15.78 -2.53
C PHE A 7 -13.73 -16.75 -3.25
N ASP A 8 -14.63 -17.36 -2.49
CA ASP A 8 -15.70 -18.22 -2.98
C ASP A 8 -16.95 -17.36 -3.28
N GLU A 9 -17.33 -17.27 -4.55
CA GLU A 9 -18.56 -16.60 -4.99
C GLU A 9 -19.77 -17.49 -4.65
N LYS A 10 -20.58 -17.06 -3.66
CA LYS A 10 -22.07 -17.01 -3.69
C LYS A 10 -22.66 -16.83 -2.30
N SER A 11 -23.35 -15.72 -2.05
CA SER A 11 -24.69 -15.72 -1.43
C SER A 11 -25.28 -14.31 -1.39
N ASP A 12 -26.60 -14.26 -1.57
CA ASP A 12 -27.43 -13.10 -1.94
C ASP A 12 -27.45 -11.95 -0.93
N PHE A 13 -27.39 -10.71 -1.43
CA PHE A 13 -27.60 -9.48 -0.66
C PHE A 13 -28.98 -8.90 -0.98
N SER A 14 -29.90 -8.95 -0.01
CA SER A 14 -31.17 -8.22 -0.06
C SER A 14 -30.99 -6.81 0.52
N ASP A 15 -31.29 -5.83 -0.32
CA ASP A 15 -31.76 -4.45 -0.08
C ASP A 15 -31.67 -3.88 1.36
N ASP A 16 -30.64 -3.06 1.59
CA ASP A 16 -30.66 -1.98 2.59
C ASP A 16 -29.87 -0.79 2.02
N THR A 17 -30.59 0.17 1.43
CA THR A 17 -30.03 1.38 0.84
C THR A 17 -29.48 2.34 1.90
N LYS A 18 -28.17 2.28 2.16
CA LYS A 18 -27.38 3.41 2.66
C LYS A 18 -26.71 4.14 1.47
N PRO A 19 -26.65 5.49 1.47
CA PRO A 19 -26.01 6.20 0.37
C PRO A 19 -24.52 5.86 0.32
N ALA A 20 -24.12 5.31 -0.83
CA ALA A 20 -22.79 4.79 -1.09
C ALA A 20 -21.69 5.85 -0.92
N ALA A 21 -20.60 5.38 -0.30
CA ALA A 21 -19.22 5.86 -0.34
C ALA A 21 -18.93 7.01 -1.34
N LYS A 22 -18.50 8.15 -0.81
CA LYS A 22 -18.15 9.34 -1.60
C LYS A 22 -16.72 9.36 -2.15
N GLN A 23 -15.88 8.35 -1.89
CA GLN A 23 -14.54 8.24 -2.49
C GLN A 23 -14.26 6.93 -3.25
N THR A 24 -15.17 5.96 -3.25
CA THR A 24 -14.97 4.71 -4.04
C THR A 24 -15.11 4.91 -5.55
N ALA A 25 -15.56 6.08 -5.99
CA ALA A 25 -15.69 6.39 -7.41
C ALA A 25 -14.38 6.86 -8.07
N SER A 26 -13.41 7.38 -7.30
CA SER A 26 -12.09 7.75 -7.85
C SER A 26 -11.08 6.60 -7.82
N TRP A 27 -11.29 5.63 -6.94
CA TRP A 27 -10.48 4.42 -6.80
C TRP A 27 -11.27 3.18 -7.22
N THR A 28 -11.67 3.12 -8.49
CA THR A 28 -12.00 1.82 -9.10
C THR A 28 -10.70 1.14 -9.51
N PRO A 29 -10.25 0.06 -8.86
CA PRO A 29 -9.15 -0.73 -9.39
C PRO A 29 -9.71 -1.42 -10.62
N SER A 30 -9.16 -1.05 -11.76
CA SER A 30 -9.16 -1.86 -12.96
C SER A 30 -8.43 -3.18 -12.68
N THR A 31 -9.05 -4.09 -11.95
CA THR A 31 -8.55 -5.45 -11.68
C THR A 31 -8.26 -6.21 -12.97
N THR A 32 -8.91 -5.83 -14.08
CA THR A 32 -8.63 -6.34 -15.43
C THR A 32 -7.40 -5.70 -16.11
N ARG A 33 -6.89 -4.59 -15.58
CA ARG A 33 -5.69 -3.88 -16.06
C ARG A 33 -4.46 -4.18 -15.20
N THR A 34 -4.58 -4.53 -13.91
CA THR A 34 -3.43 -4.91 -13.06
C THR A 34 -2.75 -6.19 -13.55
N GLY A 35 -3.52 -7.26 -13.82
CA GLY A 35 -2.96 -8.49 -14.41
C GLY A 35 -2.42 -8.30 -15.84
N ARG A 36 -2.99 -7.35 -16.58
CA ARG A 36 -2.57 -7.01 -17.94
C ARG A 36 -1.34 -6.11 -17.95
N ALA A 37 -1.23 -5.16 -17.03
CA ALA A 37 -0.07 -4.30 -16.82
C ALA A 37 1.13 -5.12 -16.34
N HIS A 38 0.95 -6.08 -15.42
CA HIS A 38 2.02 -7.04 -15.11
C HIS A 38 2.48 -7.84 -16.34
N TYR A 39 1.54 -8.32 -17.16
CA TYR A 39 1.87 -9.07 -18.38
C TYR A 39 2.53 -8.21 -19.46
N GLU A 40 2.06 -6.97 -19.66
CA GLU A 40 2.52 -6.01 -20.67
C GLU A 40 3.81 -5.30 -20.23
N ASN A 41 4.06 -5.13 -18.92
CA ASN A 41 5.31 -4.55 -18.38
C ASN A 41 6.47 -5.54 -18.24
N ARG A 42 6.31 -6.84 -18.55
CA ARG A 42 7.45 -7.78 -18.63
C ARG A 42 8.55 -7.37 -19.61
N HIS A 43 8.27 -6.37 -20.46
CA HIS A 43 9.23 -5.82 -21.41
C HIS A 43 9.36 -4.29 -21.31
N ALA A 44 8.80 -3.68 -20.26
CA ALA A 44 8.94 -2.24 -20.01
C ALA A 44 10.28 -1.93 -19.32
N PRO A 45 10.81 -0.70 -19.46
CA PRO A 45 12.11 -0.34 -18.91
C PRO A 45 12.11 -0.55 -17.40
N LEU A 46 13.20 -1.15 -16.91
CA LEU A 46 13.54 -1.27 -15.49
C LEU A 46 13.31 0.07 -14.79
N LEU A 47 12.69 0.05 -13.62
CA LEU A 47 12.44 1.25 -12.82
C LEU A 47 13.77 1.87 -12.42
N GLU A 48 14.13 2.97 -13.09
CA GLU A 48 15.42 3.64 -12.90
C GLU A 48 15.54 4.40 -11.56
N THR A 49 14.50 4.43 -10.72
CA THR A 49 14.55 5.11 -9.41
C THR A 49 13.63 4.46 -8.38
N VAL A 50 14.13 4.26 -7.16
CA VAL A 50 13.37 3.82 -5.97
C VAL A 50 12.02 4.54 -5.81
N HIS A 51 11.96 5.84 -6.06
CA HIS A 51 10.72 6.61 -5.94
C HIS A 51 9.65 6.21 -6.96
N LEU A 52 10.07 6.02 -8.22
CA LEU A 52 9.17 5.58 -9.30
C LEU A 52 8.69 4.14 -9.05
N TYR A 53 9.50 3.34 -8.36
CA TYR A 53 9.14 1.97 -8.02
C TYR A 53 7.85 1.93 -7.20
N PHE A 54 7.79 2.71 -6.11
CA PHE A 54 6.61 2.72 -5.25
C PHE A 54 5.39 3.33 -5.93
N ASP A 55 5.57 4.34 -6.79
CA ASP A 55 4.46 4.92 -7.55
C ASP A 55 3.81 3.87 -8.46
N LEU A 56 4.61 3.06 -9.16
CA LEU A 56 4.09 1.94 -9.96
C LEU A 56 3.53 0.82 -9.06
N ARG A 57 4.23 0.48 -7.98
CA ARG A 57 3.86 -0.63 -7.11
C ARG A 57 2.51 -0.38 -6.43
N ARG A 58 2.19 0.88 -6.09
CA ARG A 58 0.87 1.28 -5.56
C ARG A 58 -0.28 0.95 -6.51
N GLU A 59 -0.08 0.97 -7.82
CA GLU A 59 -1.11 0.55 -8.77
C GLU A 59 -1.30 -0.97 -8.81
N THR A 60 -0.28 -1.73 -8.43
CA THR A 60 -0.23 -3.20 -8.53
C THR A 60 -0.49 -3.92 -7.21
N ILE A 61 -0.30 -3.24 -6.08
CA ILE A 61 -0.41 -3.86 -4.75
C ILE A 61 -1.86 -3.97 -4.32
N SER A 62 -2.23 -5.14 -3.80
CA SER A 62 -3.59 -5.42 -3.32
C SER A 62 -3.89 -4.86 -1.92
N THR A 63 -2.97 -4.09 -1.30
CA THR A 63 -3.16 -3.54 0.05
C THR A 63 -4.06 -2.31 0.09
N LEU A 64 -4.06 -1.47 -0.95
CA LEU A 64 -4.92 -0.28 -0.98
C LEU A 64 -6.42 -0.61 -0.86
N PRO A 65 -6.95 -1.66 -1.53
CA PRO A 65 -8.31 -2.15 -1.27
C PRO A 65 -8.58 -2.58 0.18
N SER A 66 -7.56 -3.06 0.91
CA SER A 66 -7.72 -3.46 2.32
C SER A 66 -7.88 -2.24 3.23
N PHE A 67 -7.21 -1.12 2.94
CA PHE A 67 -7.40 0.13 3.69
C PHE A 67 -8.82 0.70 3.50
N ALA A 68 -9.40 0.53 2.31
CA ALA A 68 -10.79 0.90 2.07
C ALA A 68 -11.78 0.11 2.95
N LEU A 69 -11.43 -1.08 3.46
CA LEU A 69 -12.28 -1.82 4.41
C LEU A 69 -12.29 -1.20 5.81
N ILE A 70 -11.17 -0.58 6.21
CA ILE A 70 -11.08 0.22 7.45
C ILE A 70 -12.04 1.42 7.32
N GLU A 71 -12.07 2.05 6.14
CA GLU A 71 -12.93 3.19 5.84
C GLU A 71 -14.44 2.87 5.88
N LEU A 72 -14.85 1.62 5.67
CA LEU A 72 -16.27 1.24 5.63
C LEU A 72 -17.00 1.42 6.98
N HIS A 73 -16.27 1.50 8.09
CA HIS A 73 -16.84 1.52 9.43
C HIS A 73 -16.70 2.87 10.14
N ILE A 74 -16.07 3.85 9.48
CA ILE A 74 -15.77 5.16 10.03
C ILE A 74 -16.45 6.26 9.20
N ASN A 75 -16.81 7.37 9.84
CA ASN A 75 -17.50 8.49 9.22
C ASN A 75 -16.66 9.77 9.36
N ILE A 76 -15.47 9.72 8.77
CA ILE A 76 -14.51 10.83 8.80
C ILE A 76 -14.82 11.81 7.65
N PRO A 77 -14.90 13.13 7.92
CA PRO A 77 -15.06 14.14 6.88
C PRO A 77 -13.90 14.15 5.87
N ASP A 78 -14.20 14.42 4.59
CA ASP A 78 -13.19 14.48 3.51
C ASP A 78 -12.05 15.46 3.83
N GLN A 79 -12.33 16.56 4.54
CA GLN A 79 -11.32 17.54 4.93
C GLN A 79 -10.29 16.99 5.93
N VAL A 80 -10.71 16.07 6.80
CA VAL A 80 -9.82 15.37 7.75
C VAL A 80 -9.02 14.29 7.01
N MET A 81 -9.69 13.51 6.16
CA MET A 81 -9.03 12.50 5.30
C MET A 81 -8.02 13.12 4.33
N SER A 82 -8.25 14.37 3.90
CA SER A 82 -7.34 15.11 3.03
C SER A 82 -6.17 15.78 3.76
N HIS A 83 -6.07 15.62 5.09
CA HIS A 83 -5.00 16.21 5.85
C HIS A 83 -3.67 15.51 5.52
N PRO A 84 -2.55 16.24 5.30
CA PRO A 84 -1.34 15.64 4.72
C PRO A 84 -0.76 14.43 5.49
N PRO A 85 -0.61 14.46 6.83
CA PRO A 85 -0.30 13.26 7.62
C PRO A 85 -1.22 12.07 7.38
N VAL A 86 -2.53 12.30 7.30
CA VAL A 86 -3.55 11.25 7.13
C VAL A 86 -3.43 10.61 5.75
N GLN A 87 -3.15 11.39 4.71
CA GLN A 87 -2.91 10.86 3.35
C GLN A 87 -1.56 10.16 3.22
N ARG A 88 -0.55 10.58 3.99
CA ARG A 88 0.80 10.05 3.88
C ARG A 88 0.98 8.68 4.55
N MET A 89 0.30 8.43 5.68
CA MET A 89 0.45 7.18 6.43
C MET A 89 0.06 5.91 5.63
N PRO A 90 -1.05 5.88 4.86
CA PRO A 90 -1.37 4.76 3.98
C PRO A 90 -0.29 4.48 2.92
N ASP A 91 0.31 5.52 2.34
CA ASP A 91 1.40 5.36 1.36
C ASP A 91 2.63 4.71 2.00
N LEU A 92 2.99 5.14 3.21
CA LEU A 92 4.12 4.57 3.95
C LEU A 92 3.87 3.10 4.30
N CYS A 93 2.66 2.77 4.75
CA CYS A 93 2.26 1.39 5.03
C CYS A 93 2.30 0.53 3.74
N ALA A 94 1.76 1.03 2.63
CA ALA A 94 1.82 0.34 1.35
C ALA A 94 3.27 0.11 0.88
N ASN A 95 4.17 1.08 1.08
CA ASN A 95 5.59 0.93 0.76
C ASN A 95 6.25 -0.17 1.62
N MET A 96 6.01 -0.17 2.93
CA MET A 96 6.55 -1.20 3.84
C MET A 96 6.08 -2.60 3.45
N VAL A 97 4.79 -2.78 3.19
CA VAL A 97 4.24 -4.08 2.76
C VAL A 97 4.81 -4.50 1.39
N SER A 98 4.97 -3.56 0.46
CA SER A 98 5.59 -3.82 -0.85
C SER A 98 7.02 -4.34 -0.68
N MET A 99 7.86 -3.63 0.09
CA MET A 99 9.24 -4.04 0.33
C MET A 99 9.32 -5.41 0.99
N GLY A 100 8.49 -5.66 2.00
CA GLY A 100 8.42 -6.97 2.64
C GLY A 100 8.06 -8.07 1.65
N ASN A 101 7.04 -7.85 0.81
CA ASN A 101 6.64 -8.81 -0.22
C ASN A 101 7.79 -9.13 -1.18
N ASP A 102 8.48 -8.11 -1.69
CA ASP A 102 9.54 -8.26 -2.67
C ASP A 102 10.78 -8.95 -2.08
N LEU A 103 11.13 -8.64 -0.83
CA LEU A 103 12.21 -9.33 -0.10
C LEU A 103 11.90 -10.83 0.08
N TYR A 104 10.66 -11.18 0.44
CA TYR A 104 10.25 -12.57 0.62
C TYR A 104 10.14 -13.33 -0.71
N SER A 105 9.71 -12.68 -1.78
CA SER A 105 9.49 -13.31 -3.08
C SER A 105 10.76 -13.39 -3.94
N TYR A 106 11.77 -12.56 -3.67
CA TYR A 106 12.95 -12.38 -4.53
C TYR A 106 13.62 -13.69 -4.96
N ASN A 107 13.91 -14.60 -4.01
CA ASN A 107 14.56 -15.87 -4.34
C ASN A 107 13.70 -16.77 -5.24
N ALA A 108 12.37 -16.72 -5.08
CA ALA A 108 11.45 -17.50 -5.90
C ALA A 108 11.32 -16.90 -7.30
N GLU A 109 11.23 -15.58 -7.42
CA GLU A 109 11.17 -14.84 -8.69
C GLU A 109 12.46 -15.00 -9.49
N ARG A 110 13.62 -14.82 -8.83
CA ARG A 110 14.95 -15.04 -9.42
C ARG A 110 15.16 -16.46 -9.93
N SER A 111 14.59 -17.46 -9.26
CA SER A 111 14.69 -18.86 -9.72
C SER A 111 13.91 -19.13 -11.02
N ARG A 112 13.03 -18.20 -11.41
CA ARG A 112 12.13 -18.30 -12.56
C ARG A 112 12.44 -17.27 -13.65
N ASP A 113 13.47 -16.44 -13.47
CA ASP A 113 13.84 -15.36 -14.40
C ASP A 113 12.68 -14.34 -14.54
N ASP A 114 12.08 -13.97 -13.41
CA ASP A 114 10.90 -13.08 -13.29
C ASP A 114 11.13 -12.00 -12.22
N GLU A 115 12.39 -11.70 -11.88
CA GLU A 115 12.75 -10.72 -10.84
C GLU A 115 12.79 -9.26 -11.33
N ASP A 116 12.48 -9.01 -12.60
CA ASP A 116 12.61 -7.68 -13.22
C ASP A 116 11.72 -6.61 -12.56
N HIS A 117 10.59 -7.02 -11.98
CA HIS A 117 9.69 -6.13 -11.24
C HIS A 117 9.92 -6.15 -9.72
N ASN A 118 10.97 -6.82 -9.25
CA ASN A 118 11.27 -6.90 -7.83
C ASN A 118 12.10 -5.69 -7.36
N PHE A 119 11.75 -5.14 -6.20
CA PHE A 119 12.47 -3.99 -5.64
C PHE A 119 13.96 -4.27 -5.41
N VAL A 120 14.34 -5.49 -5.02
CA VAL A 120 15.74 -5.89 -4.85
C VAL A 120 16.51 -5.72 -6.17
N THR A 121 15.93 -6.15 -7.28
CA THR A 121 16.54 -6.02 -8.61
C THR A 121 16.71 -4.55 -8.99
N ALA A 122 15.69 -3.71 -8.74
CA ALA A 122 15.76 -2.29 -9.00
C ALA A 122 16.90 -1.61 -8.20
N VAL A 123 16.99 -1.89 -6.89
CA VAL A 123 18.05 -1.35 -6.01
C VAL A 123 19.43 -1.82 -6.43
N MET A 124 19.59 -3.10 -6.78
CA MET A 124 20.87 -3.64 -7.26
C MET A 124 21.35 -2.91 -8.52
N GLN A 125 20.45 -2.66 -9.47
CA GLN A 125 20.78 -2.01 -10.73
C GLN A 125 21.06 -0.52 -10.55
N GLU A 126 20.21 0.19 -9.80
CA GLU A 126 20.34 1.63 -9.58
C GLU A 126 21.62 1.98 -8.80
N LEU A 127 21.94 1.19 -7.78
CA LEU A 127 23.07 1.47 -6.88
C LEU A 127 24.33 0.63 -7.18
N GLY A 128 24.27 -0.28 -8.16
CA GLY A 128 25.38 -1.17 -8.50
C GLY A 128 25.77 -2.13 -7.36
N LEU A 129 24.78 -2.56 -6.57
CA LEU A 129 24.98 -3.35 -5.35
C LEU A 129 24.93 -4.85 -5.61
N SER A 130 25.61 -5.62 -4.75
CA SER A 130 25.36 -7.06 -4.67
C SER A 130 23.97 -7.33 -4.08
N VAL A 131 23.47 -8.56 -4.21
CA VAL A 131 22.18 -8.97 -3.61
C VAL A 131 22.19 -8.70 -2.10
N GLN A 132 23.26 -9.07 -1.40
CA GLN A 132 23.35 -8.89 0.04
C GLN A 132 23.36 -7.41 0.43
N ASP A 133 24.14 -6.60 -0.28
CA ASP A 133 24.20 -5.16 -0.01
C ASP A 133 22.86 -4.47 -0.34
N ALA A 134 22.13 -4.94 -1.36
CA ALA A 134 20.80 -4.46 -1.68
C ALA A 134 19.79 -4.81 -0.58
N PHE A 135 19.83 -6.02 -0.02
CA PHE A 135 19.01 -6.39 1.13
C PHE A 135 19.28 -5.48 2.33
N GLU A 136 20.55 -5.24 2.66
CA GLU A 136 20.93 -4.33 3.76
C GLU A 136 20.54 -2.88 3.50
N TRP A 137 20.55 -2.45 2.24
CA TRP A 137 20.08 -1.13 1.87
C TRP A 137 18.56 -1.02 2.03
N ILE A 138 17.81 -2.01 1.56
CA ILE A 138 16.35 -2.06 1.66
C ILE A 138 15.91 -2.11 3.13
N ASP A 139 16.61 -2.87 3.97
CA ASP A 139 16.35 -2.93 5.42
C ASP A 139 16.45 -1.55 6.07
N LYS A 140 17.55 -0.81 5.80
CA LYS A 140 17.72 0.57 6.29
C LYS A 140 16.68 1.53 5.72
N TYR A 141 16.31 1.37 4.46
CA TYR A 141 15.28 2.19 3.84
C TYR A 141 13.91 1.89 4.45
N HIS A 142 13.58 0.63 4.70
CA HIS A 142 12.39 0.21 5.41
C HIS A 142 12.31 0.83 6.81
N ASP A 143 13.40 0.79 7.58
CA ASP A 143 13.48 1.44 8.89
C ASP A 143 13.21 2.96 8.82
N SER A 144 13.70 3.63 7.76
CA SER A 144 13.44 5.05 7.56
C SER A 144 11.96 5.35 7.27
N VAL A 145 11.30 4.50 6.49
CA VAL A 145 9.87 4.61 6.17
C VAL A 145 9.02 4.35 7.42
N ALA A 146 9.39 3.34 8.22
CA ALA A 146 8.74 3.04 9.49
C ALA A 146 8.90 4.20 10.50
N THR A 147 10.09 4.80 10.56
CA THR A 147 10.35 5.97 11.41
C THR A 147 9.49 7.17 10.99
N GLU A 148 9.33 7.43 9.68
CA GLU A 148 8.43 8.47 9.18
C GLU A 148 6.97 8.20 9.57
N PHE A 149 6.52 6.95 9.43
CA PHE A 149 5.16 6.56 9.82
C PHE A 149 4.91 6.81 11.31
N LEU A 150 5.82 6.34 12.18
CA LEU A 150 5.71 6.51 13.62
C LEU A 150 5.72 7.99 14.03
N ALA A 151 6.55 8.82 13.39
CA ALA A 151 6.55 10.25 13.64
C ALA A 151 5.19 10.90 13.29
N LEU A 152 4.60 10.54 12.14
CA LEU A 152 3.27 11.05 11.75
C LEU A 152 2.15 10.51 12.65
N TYR A 153 2.29 9.28 13.14
CA TYR A 153 1.38 8.66 14.08
C TYR A 153 1.40 9.39 15.43
N GLU A 154 2.60 9.67 15.98
CA GLU A 154 2.79 10.39 17.24
C GLU A 154 2.31 11.84 17.14
N ASP A 155 2.59 12.50 16.02
CA ASP A 155 2.21 13.90 15.75
C ASP A 155 0.82 14.05 15.09
N LEU A 156 -0.03 13.02 15.15
CA LEU A 156 -1.36 13.06 14.55
C LEU A 156 -2.17 14.24 15.15
N PRO A 157 -2.62 15.20 14.34
CA PRO A 157 -3.29 16.39 14.83
C PRO A 157 -4.65 16.05 15.46
N VAL A 158 -5.01 16.83 16.48
CA VAL A 158 -6.39 16.92 16.96
C VAL A 158 -7.10 18.00 16.15
N PHE A 159 -8.16 17.61 15.45
CA PHE A 159 -8.95 18.51 14.61
C PHE A 159 -9.94 19.27 15.50
N SER A 160 -9.54 20.45 15.99
CA SER A 160 -10.33 21.23 16.96
C SER A 160 -11.64 21.79 16.42
N GLU A 161 -11.79 21.85 15.10
CA GLU A 161 -13.02 22.27 14.42
C GLU A 161 -14.02 21.10 14.26
N GLU A 162 -13.61 19.88 14.60
CA GLU A 162 -14.39 18.65 14.45
C GLU A 162 -14.90 18.11 15.79
N THR A 163 -15.77 17.10 15.72
CA THR A 163 -16.30 16.43 16.92
C THR A 163 -15.28 15.50 17.56
N GLU A 164 -15.50 15.16 18.83
CA GLU A 164 -14.70 14.13 19.52
C GLU A 164 -14.85 12.76 18.85
N ASP A 165 -16.01 12.48 18.25
CA ASP A 165 -16.23 11.24 17.49
C ASP A 165 -15.33 11.17 16.26
N VAL A 166 -15.19 12.26 15.50
CA VAL A 166 -14.27 12.32 14.34
C VAL A 166 -12.82 12.15 14.78
N ASN A 167 -12.42 12.79 15.89
CA ASN A 167 -11.07 12.65 16.43
C ASN A 167 -10.78 11.24 16.98
N ARG A 168 -11.80 10.50 17.43
CA ARG A 168 -11.68 9.08 17.80
C ARG A 168 -11.58 8.20 16.55
N GLU A 169 -12.47 8.40 15.57
CA GLU A 169 -12.52 7.60 14.35
C GLU A 169 -11.24 7.72 13.51
N ILE A 170 -10.61 8.90 13.45
CA ILE A 170 -9.32 9.06 12.76
C ILE A 170 -8.19 8.30 13.47
N ARG A 171 -8.23 8.21 14.80
CA ARG A 171 -7.27 7.38 15.55
C ARG A 171 -7.50 5.90 15.26
N GLU A 172 -8.75 5.45 15.30
CA GLU A 172 -9.12 4.06 14.96
C GLU A 172 -8.69 3.69 13.54
N TYR A 173 -8.83 4.62 12.57
CA TYR A 173 -8.34 4.44 11.21
C TYR A 173 -6.82 4.24 11.17
N VAL A 174 -6.08 5.13 11.82
CA VAL A 174 -4.61 5.10 11.82
C VAL A 174 -4.08 3.88 12.58
N ASP A 175 -4.71 3.50 13.70
CA ASP A 175 -4.42 2.26 14.42
C ASP A 175 -4.63 1.03 13.51
N GLY A 176 -5.67 1.07 12.67
CA GLY A 176 -5.92 0.04 11.67
C GLY A 176 -4.82 -0.10 10.62
N LEU A 177 -4.07 0.96 10.33
CA LEU A 177 -2.95 0.92 9.37
C LEU A 177 -1.68 0.29 9.95
N GLU A 178 -1.52 0.30 11.28
CA GLU A 178 -0.36 -0.28 11.98
C GLU A 178 -0.43 -1.83 12.06
N ASN A 179 -1.64 -2.39 12.05
CA ASN A 179 -1.89 -3.83 12.28
C ASN A 179 -1.63 -4.72 11.06
#